data_AF-X1S4T0-F1
#
_entry.id   AF-X1S4T0-F1
#
_cell.length_a   1.000
_cell.length_b   1.000
_cell.length_c   1.000
_cell.angle_alpha   90.00
_cell.angle_beta   90.00
_cell.angle_gamma   90.00
#
_symmetry.space_group_name_H-M   'P 1'
#
loop_
_entity.id
_entity.type
_entity.pdbx_description
1 polymer ?
#
loop_
_entity_poly.entity_id
_entity_poly.type
_entity_poly.pdbx_seq_one_letter_code
_entity_poly.pdbx_strand_id
1 'polypeptide(L)'
;MVFRQFQINLVIRIVLLTATIAVTVYLFVNTSIRATPLFLIGATLLQVYALMRYVMKTNRDLARFFQSIRYADFSQSFTDEGRGKIYGELTQTLNDIIKAFQRERIEKEEHYLYLQTVVEHIGIALISFDQSGRVSLINRAAKRLLKVPRLGNVHVLERVSPPLVQTLLNLKPGHRDLVKIEINNEPMQLAVYATELRMRGHAYTLASIQN
;
A
#
# COMPACT_ATOMS: atom_id res chain seq x y z
N MET A 1 24.46 2.26 23.70
CA MET A 1 25.12 1.55 24.82
C MET A 1 24.50 0.18 25.14
N VAL A 2 23.22 -0.08 24.80
CA VAL A 2 22.52 -1.36 25.09
C VAL A 2 22.91 -2.56 24.21
N PHE A 3 23.46 -2.35 23.01
CA PHE A 3 24.02 -3.44 22.16
C PHE A 3 25.14 -4.21 22.88
N ARG A 4 26.03 -3.46 23.54
CA ARG A 4 27.01 -4.02 24.45
C ARG A 4 26.32 -4.81 25.55
N GLN A 5 25.20 -4.36 26.12
CA GLN A 5 24.54 -5.08 27.21
C GLN A 5 23.97 -6.45 26.80
N PHE A 6 23.32 -6.58 25.63
CA PHE A 6 22.84 -7.89 25.14
C PHE A 6 24.01 -8.83 24.85
N GLN A 7 25.01 -8.34 24.09
CA GLN A 7 26.18 -9.14 23.76
C GLN A 7 27.00 -9.51 25.00
N ILE A 8 27.19 -8.59 25.94
CA ILE A 8 27.87 -8.83 27.22
C ILE A 8 27.08 -9.82 28.06
N ASN A 9 25.76 -9.69 28.18
CA ASN A 9 24.94 -10.66 28.91
C ASN A 9 24.98 -12.07 28.28
N LEU A 10 25.00 -12.15 26.95
CA LEU A 10 25.12 -13.40 26.22
C LEU A 10 26.51 -14.03 26.44
N VAL A 11 27.58 -13.23 26.29
CA VAL A 11 28.96 -13.65 26.52
C VAL A 11 29.17 -14.09 27.96
N ILE A 12 28.67 -13.35 28.96
CA ILE A 12 28.75 -13.73 30.38
C ILE A 12 28.07 -15.09 30.61
N ARG A 13 26.88 -15.32 30.04
CA ARG A 13 26.17 -16.61 30.18
C ARG A 13 26.90 -17.76 29.51
N ILE A 14 27.52 -17.53 28.35
CA ILE A 14 28.34 -18.54 27.64
C ILE A 14 29.61 -18.85 28.42
N VAL A 15 30.31 -17.83 28.93
CA VAL A 15 31.52 -18.01 29.75
C VAL A 15 31.20 -18.75 31.04
N LEU A 16 30.13 -18.37 31.74
CA LEU A 16 29.66 -19.08 32.94
C LEU A 16 29.37 -20.54 32.63
N LEU A 17 28.61 -20.83 31.57
CA LEU A 17 28.26 -22.19 31.17
C LEU A 17 29.51 -23.02 30.84
N THR A 18 30.47 -22.43 30.12
CA THR A 18 31.75 -23.07 29.80
C THR A 18 32.54 -23.38 31.06
N ALA A 19 32.58 -22.46 32.03
CA ALA A 19 33.22 -22.65 33.32
C ALA A 19 32.54 -23.75 34.15
N THR A 20 31.20 -23.79 34.21
CA THR A 20 30.47 -24.86 34.92
C THR A 20 30.75 -26.23 34.31
N ILE A 21 30.79 -26.33 32.98
CA ILE A 21 31.15 -27.59 32.29
C ILE A 21 32.58 -28.00 32.64
N ALA A 22 33.55 -27.08 32.55
CA ALA A 22 34.95 -27.37 32.86
C ALA A 22 35.14 -27.86 34.30
N VAL A 23 34.49 -27.21 35.27
CA VAL A 23 34.50 -27.61 36.69
C VAL A 23 33.85 -28.98 36.88
N THR A 24 32.74 -29.25 36.19
CA THR A 24 32.05 -30.55 36.25
C THR A 24 32.95 -31.67 35.74
N VAL A 25 33.61 -31.46 34.60
CA VAL A 25 34.54 -32.43 34.01
C VAL A 25 35.75 -32.66 34.93
N TYR A 26 36.35 -31.58 35.46
CA TYR A 26 37.49 -31.69 36.36
C TYR A 26 37.16 -32.48 37.64
N LEU A 27 36.01 -32.19 38.27
CA LEU A 27 35.55 -32.91 39.46
C LEU A 27 35.21 -34.37 39.17
N PHE A 28 34.68 -34.67 37.98
CA PHE A 28 34.36 -36.04 37.57
C PHE A 28 35.62 -36.90 37.40
N VAL A 29 36.72 -36.30 36.89
CA VAL A 29 37.98 -37.01 36.67
C VAL A 29 38.80 -37.19 37.95
N ASN A 30 38.79 -36.20 38.86
CA ASN A 30 39.74 -36.15 39.97
C ASN A 30 39.16 -36.55 41.35
N THR A 31 37.85 -36.79 41.48
CA THR A 31 37.19 -37.05 42.78
C THR A 31 36.32 -38.31 42.77
N SER A 32 36.40 -39.14 43.81
CA SER A 32 35.61 -40.39 43.94
C SER A 32 34.17 -40.20 44.47
N ILE A 33 33.77 -38.97 44.80
CA ILE A 33 32.45 -38.60 45.31
C ILE A 33 31.51 -38.33 44.12
N ARG A 34 30.66 -39.30 43.80
CA ARG A 34 29.76 -39.25 42.63
C ARG A 34 28.55 -38.31 42.79
N ALA A 35 28.25 -37.86 44.01
CA ALA A 35 27.08 -37.02 44.27
C ALA A 35 27.22 -35.59 43.73
N THR A 36 28.38 -34.96 43.87
CA THR A 36 28.65 -33.58 43.43
C THR A 36 28.52 -33.35 41.91
N PRO A 37 29.08 -34.19 41.02
CA PRO A 37 28.94 -33.99 39.58
C PRO A 37 27.49 -34.15 39.09
N LEU A 38 26.66 -34.95 39.76
CA LEU A 38 25.24 -35.11 39.40
C LEU A 38 24.45 -33.79 39.54
N PHE A 39 24.68 -33.04 40.62
CA PHE A 39 24.07 -31.72 40.81
C PHE A 39 24.56 -30.70 39.78
N LEU A 40 25.84 -30.74 39.41
CA LEU A 40 26.43 -29.82 38.43
C LEU A 40 25.92 -30.08 37.00
N ILE A 41 25.65 -31.34 36.65
CA ILE A 41 24.99 -31.69 35.38
C ILE A 41 23.59 -31.07 35.34
N GLY A 42 22.81 -31.19 36.43
CA GLY A 42 21.49 -30.55 36.55
C GLY A 42 21.54 -29.03 36.40
N ALA A 43 22.52 -28.39 37.05
CA ALA A 43 22.75 -26.94 36.93
C ALA A 43 23.11 -26.52 35.49
N THR A 44 23.92 -27.32 34.80
CA THR A 44 24.31 -27.08 33.41
C THR A 44 23.10 -27.17 32.47
N LEU A 45 22.25 -28.19 32.63
CA LEU A 45 21.01 -28.32 31.86
C LEU A 45 20.06 -27.13 32.07
N LEU A 46 19.95 -26.65 33.32
CA LEU A 46 19.14 -25.48 33.66
C LEU A 46 19.70 -24.20 33.01
N GLN A 47 21.04 -24.03 32.99
CA GLN A 47 21.69 -22.92 32.30
C GLN A 47 21.45 -22.95 30.79
N VAL A 48 21.54 -24.12 30.16
CA VAL A 48 21.24 -24.30 28.72
C VAL A 48 19.78 -23.95 28.42
N TYR A 49 18.84 -24.43 29.24
CA TYR A 49 17.42 -24.11 29.09
C TYR A 49 17.15 -22.61 29.23
N ALA A 50 17.76 -21.96 30.22
CA ALA A 50 17.63 -20.51 30.42
C ALA A 50 18.18 -19.72 29.22
N LEU A 51 19.28 -20.16 28.62
CA LEU A 51 19.87 -19.56 27.43
C LEU A 51 18.96 -19.72 26.20
N MET A 52 18.44 -20.94 25.96
CA MET A 52 17.49 -21.18 24.88
C MET A 52 16.23 -20.32 25.02
N ARG A 53 15.67 -20.23 26.24
CA ARG A 53 14.48 -19.41 26.50
C ARG A 53 14.74 -17.93 26.24
N TYR A 54 15.93 -17.43 26.58
CA TYR A 54 16.34 -16.05 26.32
C TYR A 54 16.39 -15.76 24.81
N VAL A 55 17.03 -16.63 24.02
CA VAL A 55 17.14 -16.48 22.56
C VAL A 55 15.78 -16.63 21.87
N MET A 56 14.97 -17.62 22.28
CA MET A 56 13.63 -17.85 21.71
C MET A 56 12.67 -16.68 21.99
N LYS A 57 12.79 -16.02 23.15
CA LYS A 57 11.99 -14.81 23.46
C LYS A 57 12.30 -13.71 22.45
N THR A 58 13.57 -13.45 22.18
CA THR A 58 14.02 -12.46 21.18
C THR A 58 13.49 -12.79 19.78
N ASN A 59 13.54 -14.05 19.36
CA ASN A 59 13.04 -14.47 18.05
C ASN A 59 11.50 -14.34 17.95
N ARG A 60 10.76 -14.72 18.99
CA ARG A 60 9.29 -14.56 19.02
C ARG A 60 8.86 -13.10 19.00
N ASP A 61 9.61 -12.22 19.67
CA ASP A 61 9.37 -10.78 19.65
C ASP A 61 9.62 -10.20 18.25
N LEU A 62 10.65 -10.67 17.55
CA LEU A 62 10.92 -10.31 16.16
C LEU A 62 9.83 -10.80 15.20
N ALA A 63 9.36 -12.05 15.37
CA ALA A 63 8.27 -12.59 14.57
C ALA A 63 6.95 -11.83 14.79
N ARG A 64 6.62 -11.47 16.04
CA ARG A 64 5.45 -10.63 16.35
C ARG A 64 5.55 -9.25 15.72
N PHE A 65 6.75 -8.66 15.70
CA PHE A 65 7.02 -7.40 15.02
C PHE A 65 6.80 -7.49 13.50
N PHE A 66 7.32 -8.53 12.84
CA PHE A 66 7.06 -8.76 11.41
C PHE A 66 5.58 -9.03 11.10
N GLN A 67 4.87 -9.71 12.00
CA GLN A 67 3.43 -9.90 11.87
C GLN A 67 2.68 -8.56 11.98
N SER A 68 3.00 -7.69 12.95
CA SER A 68 2.36 -6.37 13.04
C SER A 68 2.56 -5.50 11.80
N ILE A 69 3.67 -5.66 11.08
CA ILE A 69 3.92 -4.97 9.80
C ILE A 69 3.05 -5.55 8.68
N ARG A 70 2.95 -6.88 8.58
CA ARG A 70 2.13 -7.56 7.56
C ARG A 70 0.64 -7.22 7.69
N TYR A 71 0.19 -6.89 8.89
CA TYR A 71 -1.19 -6.52 9.21
C TYR A 71 -1.38 -5.01 9.45
N ALA A 72 -0.36 -4.16 9.19
CA ALA A 72 -0.35 -2.78 9.65
C ALA A 72 -1.49 -1.93 9.07
N ASP A 73 -2.36 -1.50 9.97
CA ASP A 73 -2.86 -0.14 10.01
C ASP A 73 -1.64 0.80 10.11
N PHE A 74 -1.29 1.47 9.01
CA PHE A 74 -0.08 2.31 8.87
C PHE A 74 -0.06 3.56 9.77
N SER A 75 -1.00 3.69 10.70
CA SER A 75 -1.17 4.84 11.59
C SER A 75 -0.28 4.81 12.84
N GLN A 76 0.33 3.66 13.19
CA GLN A 76 1.11 3.54 14.42
C GLN A 76 2.62 3.65 14.16
N SER A 77 3.24 4.70 14.72
CA SER A 77 4.69 4.79 14.84
C SER A 77 5.20 3.73 15.83
N PHE A 78 6.14 2.90 15.42
CA PHE A 78 6.75 1.92 16.33
C PHE A 78 7.72 2.62 17.29
N THR A 79 7.45 2.53 18.60
CA THR A 79 8.31 3.07 19.65
C THR A 79 9.36 2.04 20.08
N ASP A 80 10.59 2.50 20.32
CA ASP A 80 11.72 1.69 20.78
C ASP A 80 11.50 1.25 22.25
N GLU A 81 10.82 0.12 22.48
CA GLU A 81 10.58 -0.44 23.83
C GLU A 81 11.83 -1.06 24.48
N GLY A 82 13.02 -0.48 24.31
CA GLY A 82 14.22 -0.84 25.07
C GLY A 82 14.79 -2.23 24.77
N ARG A 83 14.49 -2.83 23.60
CA ARG A 83 14.92 -4.20 23.24
C ARG A 83 16.27 -4.30 22.51
N GLY A 84 17.05 -3.22 22.49
CA GLY A 84 18.44 -3.20 22.01
C GLY A 84 18.63 -2.50 20.67
N LYS A 85 19.87 -2.02 20.42
CA LYS A 85 20.19 -1.09 19.31
C LYS A 85 19.89 -1.65 17.90
N ILE A 86 19.95 -2.96 17.70
CA ILE A 86 19.59 -3.62 16.41
C ILE A 86 18.10 -3.41 16.10
N TYR A 87 17.24 -3.50 17.12
CA TYR A 87 15.81 -3.26 16.94
C TYR A 87 15.54 -1.78 16.64
N GLY A 88 16.25 -0.86 17.30
CA GLY A 88 16.09 0.58 17.05
C GLY A 88 16.48 0.99 15.63
N GLU A 89 17.63 0.54 15.12
CA GLU A 89 18.10 0.89 13.77
C GLU A 89 17.23 0.30 12.66
N LEU A 90 16.78 -0.95 12.84
CA LEU A 90 15.82 -1.58 11.93
C LEU A 90 14.45 -0.89 11.99
N THR A 91 13.99 -0.54 13.19
CA THR A 91 12.72 0.19 13.40
C THR A 91 12.78 1.57 12.75
N GLN A 92 13.89 2.28 12.88
CA GLN A 92 14.09 3.58 12.24
C GLN A 92 14.05 3.45 10.72
N THR A 93 14.84 2.51 10.16
CA THR A 93 14.89 2.26 8.71
C THR A 93 13.51 1.94 8.16
N LEU A 94 12.74 1.11 8.87
CA LEU A 94 11.40 0.74 8.46
C LEU A 94 10.41 1.92 8.59
N ASN A 95 10.48 2.69 9.68
CA ASN A 95 9.68 3.89 9.85
C ASN A 95 9.92 4.90 8.73
N ASP A 96 11.17 5.03 8.27
CA ASP A 96 11.53 5.91 7.15
C ASP A 96 10.95 5.39 5.82
N ILE A 97 10.96 4.07 5.59
CA ILE A 97 10.28 3.45 4.44
C ILE A 97 8.76 3.69 4.50
N ILE A 98 8.13 3.49 5.65
CA ILE A 98 6.68 3.72 5.82
C ILE A 98 6.33 5.18 5.54
N LYS A 99 7.09 6.12 6.08
CA LYS A 99 6.90 7.56 5.81
C LYS A 99 7.05 7.89 4.33
N ALA A 100 8.03 7.31 3.65
CA ALA A 100 8.22 7.50 2.21
C ALA A 100 7.00 6.98 1.41
N PHE A 101 6.50 5.78 1.74
CA PHE A 101 5.29 5.24 1.10
C PHE A 101 4.03 6.05 1.37
N GLN A 102 3.85 6.54 2.61
CA GLN A 102 2.72 7.41 2.97
C GLN A 102 2.78 8.71 2.18
N ARG A 103 3.95 9.33 2.09
CA ARG A 103 4.16 10.55 1.31
C ARG A 103 3.82 10.35 -0.16
N GLU A 104 4.36 9.30 -0.78
CA GLU A 104 4.03 8.90 -2.16
C GLU A 104 2.54 8.68 -2.37
N ARG A 105 1.84 8.08 -1.40
CA ARG A 105 0.40 7.87 -1.48
C ARG A 105 -0.37 9.19 -1.39
N ILE A 106 0.00 10.06 -0.44
CA ILE A 106 -0.62 11.38 -0.27
C ILE A 106 -0.43 12.21 -1.54
N GLU A 107 0.79 12.28 -2.07
CA GLU A 107 1.08 13.02 -3.30
C GLU A 107 0.25 12.48 -4.48
N LYS A 108 0.11 11.15 -4.62
CA LYS A 108 -0.77 10.55 -5.65
C LYS A 108 -2.24 10.88 -5.46
N GLU A 109 -2.74 10.89 -4.22
CA GLU A 109 -4.12 11.22 -3.90
C GLU A 109 -4.43 12.70 -4.16
N GLU A 110 -3.52 13.59 -3.78
CA GLU A 110 -3.59 15.02 -4.09
C GLU A 110 -3.59 15.28 -5.60
N HIS A 111 -2.70 14.63 -6.35
CA HIS A 111 -2.68 14.72 -7.81
C HIS A 111 -3.98 14.21 -8.45
N TYR A 112 -4.52 13.08 -7.96
CA TYR A 112 -5.80 12.56 -8.42
C TYR A 112 -6.95 13.54 -8.16
N LEU A 113 -7.01 14.10 -6.94
CA LEU A 113 -8.04 15.08 -6.57
C LEU A 113 -7.92 16.38 -7.39
N TYR A 114 -6.69 16.85 -7.64
CA TYR A 114 -6.42 18.00 -8.49
C TYR A 114 -6.95 17.77 -9.92
N LEU A 115 -6.57 16.65 -10.56
CA LEU A 115 -7.04 16.31 -11.91
C LEU A 115 -8.55 16.16 -11.98
N GLN A 116 -9.16 15.46 -11.01
CA GLN A 116 -10.61 15.33 -10.92
C GLN A 116 -11.29 16.69 -10.79
N THR A 117 -10.73 17.58 -9.97
CA THR A 117 -11.26 18.94 -9.77
C THR A 117 -11.18 19.76 -11.05
N VAL A 118 -10.04 19.72 -11.76
CA VAL A 118 -9.87 20.36 -13.07
C VAL A 118 -10.94 19.87 -14.03
N VAL A 119 -11.05 18.55 -14.23
CA VAL A 119 -12.03 17.95 -15.15
C VAL A 119 -13.47 18.33 -14.80
N GLU A 120 -13.82 18.39 -13.53
CA GLU A 120 -15.17 18.77 -13.08
C GLU A 120 -15.49 20.26 -13.23
N HIS A 121 -14.49 21.14 -13.30
CA HIS A 121 -14.69 22.60 -13.37
C HIS A 121 -14.37 23.22 -14.73
N ILE A 122 -13.71 22.50 -15.65
CA ILE A 122 -13.53 23.01 -17.00
C ILE A 122 -14.90 23.25 -17.67
N GLY A 123 -15.00 24.32 -18.46
CA GLY A 123 -16.24 24.69 -19.16
C GLY A 123 -16.61 23.80 -20.34
N ILE A 124 -15.73 22.88 -20.74
CA ILE A 124 -15.93 21.97 -21.88
C ILE A 124 -16.59 20.70 -21.38
N ALA A 125 -17.66 20.24 -22.06
CA ALA A 125 -18.31 18.99 -21.73
C ALA A 125 -17.40 17.80 -22.10
N LEU A 126 -17.06 16.96 -21.12
CA LEU A 126 -16.21 15.78 -21.31
C LEU A 126 -16.97 14.50 -20.99
N ILE A 127 -16.85 13.51 -21.88
CA ILE A 127 -17.37 12.16 -21.70
C ILE A 127 -16.28 11.17 -22.10
N SER A 128 -15.94 10.23 -21.21
CA SER A 128 -15.09 9.09 -21.55
C SER A 128 -15.89 7.79 -21.52
N PHE A 129 -15.71 6.94 -22.53
CA PHE A 129 -16.35 5.63 -22.62
C PHE A 129 -15.43 4.58 -23.24
N ASP A 130 -15.69 3.32 -22.92
CA ASP A 130 -14.98 2.18 -23.50
C ASP A 130 -15.61 1.70 -24.82
N GLN A 131 -15.04 0.65 -25.42
CA GLN A 131 -15.55 0.05 -26.66
C GLN A 131 -16.99 -0.51 -26.55
N SER A 132 -17.48 -0.80 -25.33
CA SER A 132 -18.86 -1.23 -25.09
C SER A 132 -19.84 -0.06 -24.92
N GLY A 133 -19.34 1.18 -24.96
CA GLY A 133 -20.11 2.39 -24.68
C GLY A 133 -20.33 2.63 -23.19
N ARG A 134 -19.68 1.88 -22.29
CA ARG A 134 -19.77 2.11 -20.85
C ARG A 134 -18.99 3.38 -20.50
N VAL A 135 -19.64 4.31 -19.83
CA VAL A 135 -19.07 5.60 -19.49
C VAL A 135 -18.20 5.47 -18.23
N SER A 136 -16.93 5.86 -18.36
CA SER A 136 -15.97 5.90 -17.26
C SER A 136 -15.89 7.29 -16.62
N LEU A 137 -16.19 8.35 -17.36
CA LEU A 137 -16.13 9.74 -16.87
C LEU A 137 -17.19 10.60 -17.55
N ILE A 138 -17.85 11.44 -16.78
CA ILE A 138 -18.72 12.52 -17.27
C ILE A 138 -18.64 13.71 -16.31
N ASN A 139 -18.16 14.85 -16.80
CA ASN A 139 -17.98 16.04 -15.97
C ASN A 139 -19.27 16.86 -15.79
N ARG A 140 -19.26 17.84 -14.88
CA ARG A 140 -20.38 18.77 -14.65
C ARG A 140 -20.81 19.53 -15.90
N ALA A 141 -19.88 19.96 -16.75
CA ALA A 141 -20.22 20.67 -17.99
C ALA A 141 -21.05 19.79 -18.94
N ALA A 142 -20.68 18.51 -19.10
CA ALA A 142 -21.45 17.54 -19.90
C ALA A 142 -22.83 17.25 -19.29
N LYS A 143 -22.93 17.08 -17.97
CA LYS A 143 -24.21 16.89 -17.29
C LYS A 143 -25.16 18.07 -17.50
N ARG A 144 -24.63 19.29 -17.46
CA ARG A 144 -25.41 20.52 -17.69
C ARG A 144 -25.82 20.66 -19.16
N LEU A 145 -24.87 20.47 -20.08
CA LEU A 145 -25.10 20.59 -21.52
C LEU A 145 -26.15 19.58 -21.99
N LEU A 146 -26.02 18.31 -21.59
CA LEU A 146 -26.91 17.23 -22.01
C LEU A 146 -28.12 17.03 -21.08
N LYS A 147 -28.24 17.83 -20.02
CA LYS A 147 -29.29 17.76 -18.99
C LYS A 147 -29.51 16.36 -18.39
N VAL A 148 -28.42 15.60 -18.20
CA VAL A 148 -28.45 14.25 -17.59
C VAL A 148 -27.74 14.24 -16.24
N PRO A 149 -28.37 13.73 -15.16
CA PRO A 149 -27.75 13.72 -13.83
C PRO A 149 -26.65 12.65 -13.70
N ARG A 150 -26.83 11.50 -14.37
CA ARG A 150 -25.89 10.38 -14.41
C ARG A 150 -25.94 9.73 -15.78
N LEU A 151 -24.78 9.26 -16.24
CA LEU A 151 -24.64 8.54 -17.50
C LEU A 151 -23.74 7.33 -17.27
N GLY A 152 -24.34 6.13 -17.25
CA GLY A 152 -23.58 4.87 -17.12
C GLY A 152 -23.18 4.27 -18.47
N ASN A 153 -23.93 4.58 -19.53
CA ASN A 153 -23.65 4.13 -20.88
C ASN A 153 -24.07 5.22 -21.88
N VAL A 154 -23.29 5.44 -22.94
CA VAL A 154 -23.54 6.45 -23.97
C VAL A 154 -24.87 6.24 -24.71
N HIS A 155 -25.34 4.99 -24.84
CA HIS A 155 -26.63 4.68 -25.48
C HIS A 155 -27.83 5.31 -24.75
N VAL A 156 -27.70 5.67 -23.46
CA VAL A 156 -28.76 6.39 -22.74
C VAL A 156 -29.02 7.78 -23.35
N LEU A 157 -28.01 8.38 -23.99
CA LEU A 157 -28.15 9.66 -24.69
C LEU A 157 -28.97 9.57 -25.98
N GLU A 158 -29.36 8.37 -26.44
CA GLU A 158 -30.27 8.23 -27.59
C GLU A 158 -31.62 8.92 -27.34
N ARG A 159 -32.04 9.00 -26.06
CA ARG A 159 -33.23 9.75 -25.64
C ARG A 159 -33.08 11.26 -25.77
N VAL A 160 -31.85 11.76 -25.78
CA VAL A 160 -31.53 13.18 -25.95
C VAL A 160 -31.36 13.48 -27.44
N SER A 161 -30.51 12.69 -28.11
CA SER A 161 -30.27 12.83 -29.55
C SER A 161 -29.63 11.55 -30.09
N PRO A 162 -30.34 10.78 -30.95
CA PRO A 162 -29.74 9.66 -31.68
C PRO A 162 -28.53 10.07 -32.55
N PRO A 163 -28.56 11.21 -33.27
CA PRO A 163 -27.39 11.71 -34.01
C PRO A 163 -26.13 11.90 -33.14
N LEU A 164 -26.30 12.34 -31.89
CA LEU A 164 -25.17 12.52 -30.96
C LEU A 164 -24.52 11.19 -30.61
N VAL A 165 -25.31 10.16 -30.31
CA VAL A 165 -24.79 8.84 -29.96
C VAL A 165 -24.08 8.19 -31.14
N GLN A 166 -24.66 8.27 -32.33
CA GLN A 166 -24.02 7.77 -33.55
C GLN A 166 -22.67 8.45 -33.80
N THR A 167 -22.61 9.77 -33.61
CA THR A 167 -21.35 10.51 -33.75
C THR A 167 -20.35 10.07 -32.69
N LEU A 168 -20.74 9.97 -31.42
CA LEU A 168 -19.84 9.52 -30.35
C LEU A 168 -19.26 8.12 -30.61
N LEU A 169 -20.08 7.18 -31.10
CA LEU A 169 -19.66 5.80 -31.35
C LEU A 169 -18.81 5.64 -32.63
N ASN A 170 -19.10 6.43 -33.68
CA ASN A 170 -18.44 6.30 -34.98
C ASN A 170 -17.26 7.26 -35.19
N LEU A 171 -17.13 8.29 -34.35
CA LEU A 171 -16.07 9.30 -34.49
C LEU A 171 -14.71 8.67 -34.20
N LYS A 172 -13.85 8.66 -35.23
CA LYS A 172 -12.48 8.19 -35.08
C LYS A 172 -11.71 9.13 -34.14
N PRO A 173 -10.85 8.59 -33.25
CA PRO A 173 -9.95 9.41 -32.47
C PRO A 173 -9.16 10.41 -33.32
N GLY A 174 -8.97 11.62 -32.82
CA GLY A 174 -8.31 12.74 -33.50
C GLY A 174 -9.20 13.51 -34.48
N HIS A 175 -10.47 13.14 -34.66
CA HIS A 175 -11.39 13.83 -35.58
C HIS A 175 -12.40 14.69 -34.82
N ARG A 176 -12.91 15.71 -35.53
CA ARG A 176 -13.97 16.61 -35.09
C ARG A 176 -15.18 16.45 -36.01
N ASP A 177 -16.37 16.45 -35.43
CA ASP A 177 -17.63 16.45 -36.17
C ASP A 177 -18.63 17.44 -35.56
N LEU A 178 -19.64 17.85 -36.34
CA LEU A 178 -20.68 18.78 -35.94
C LEU A 178 -22.03 18.06 -35.92
N VAL A 179 -22.66 18.04 -34.75
CA VAL A 179 -23.95 17.36 -34.54
C VAL A 179 -25.01 18.39 -34.20
N LYS A 180 -26.12 18.38 -34.93
CA LYS A 180 -27.31 19.15 -34.54
C LYS A 180 -28.13 18.32 -33.55
N ILE A 181 -28.44 18.93 -32.41
CA ILE A 181 -29.29 18.33 -31.38
C ILE A 181 -30.42 19.29 -31.04
N GLU A 182 -31.47 18.77 -30.43
CA GLU A 182 -32.59 19.58 -29.93
C GLU A 182 -32.74 19.28 -28.44
N ILE A 183 -32.62 20.31 -27.60
CA ILE A 183 -32.81 20.19 -26.17
C ILE A 183 -33.90 21.16 -25.75
N ASN A 184 -34.99 20.67 -25.16
CA ASN A 184 -36.17 21.47 -24.78
C ASN A 184 -36.74 22.29 -25.96
N ASN A 185 -36.81 21.71 -27.16
CA ASN A 185 -37.28 22.39 -28.39
C ASN A 185 -36.42 23.55 -28.88
N GLU A 186 -35.18 23.70 -28.38
CA GLU A 186 -34.20 24.64 -28.92
C GLU A 186 -33.15 23.89 -29.76
N PRO A 187 -33.00 24.20 -31.06
CA PRO A 187 -31.98 23.60 -31.90
C PRO A 187 -30.60 24.15 -31.50
N MET A 188 -29.66 23.25 -31.27
CA MET A 188 -28.27 23.55 -30.89
C MET A 188 -27.32 22.77 -31.80
N GLN A 189 -26.19 23.38 -32.17
CA GLN A 189 -25.15 22.69 -32.93
C GLN A 189 -23.96 22.44 -31.99
N LEU A 190 -23.54 21.19 -31.89
CA LEU A 190 -22.44 20.78 -31.03
C LEU A 190 -21.24 20.35 -31.85
N ALA A 191 -20.06 20.85 -31.51
CA ALA A 191 -18.79 20.32 -31.94
C ALA A 191 -18.36 19.18 -31.01
N VAL A 192 -18.19 17.98 -31.58
CA VAL A 192 -17.70 16.79 -30.88
C VAL A 192 -16.29 16.50 -31.38
N TYR A 193 -15.34 16.35 -30.46
CA TYR A 193 -13.96 15.96 -30.78
C TYR A 193 -13.57 14.75 -29.94
N ALA A 194 -13.08 13.70 -30.59
CA ALA A 194 -12.68 12.46 -29.92
C ALA A 194 -11.16 12.35 -29.81
N THR A 195 -10.66 11.86 -28.68
CA THR A 195 -9.25 11.50 -28.47
C THR A 195 -9.19 10.09 -27.88
N GLU A 196 -8.23 9.27 -28.33
CA GLU A 196 -8.00 7.95 -27.74
C GLU A 196 -7.19 8.11 -26.46
N LEU A 197 -7.65 7.47 -25.39
CA LEU A 197 -6.99 7.39 -24.11
C LEU A 197 -6.74 5.91 -23.77
N ARG A 198 -5.49 5.53 -23.55
CA ARG A 198 -5.13 4.17 -23.14
C ARG A 198 -4.84 4.12 -21.65
N MET A 199 -5.63 3.36 -20.91
CA MET A 199 -5.47 3.17 -19.46
C MET A 199 -5.42 1.68 -19.14
N ARG A 200 -4.34 1.23 -18.47
CA ARG A 200 -4.17 -0.18 -18.04
C ARG A 200 -4.41 -1.19 -19.17
N GLY A 201 -3.93 -0.89 -20.38
CA GLY A 201 -4.10 -1.75 -21.56
C GLY A 201 -5.48 -1.68 -22.23
N HIS A 202 -6.43 -0.91 -21.70
CA HIS A 202 -7.76 -0.73 -22.28
C HIS A 202 -7.85 0.61 -23.01
N ALA A 203 -8.46 0.59 -24.20
CA ALA A 203 -8.70 1.79 -24.99
C ALA A 203 -10.04 2.43 -24.60
N TYR A 204 -9.98 3.72 -24.29
CA TYR A 204 -11.13 4.57 -24.02
C TYR A 204 -11.17 5.68 -25.06
N THR A 205 -12.37 6.12 -25.42
CA THR A 205 -12.57 7.33 -26.19
C THR A 205 -12.92 8.45 -25.22
N LEU A 206 -12.19 9.56 -25.27
CA LEU A 206 -12.51 10.81 -24.59
C LEU A 206 -13.12 11.76 -25.62
N ALA A 207 -14.41 12.04 -25.49
CA ALA A 207 -15.13 13.00 -26.31
C ALA A 207 -15.27 14.34 -25.58
N SER A 208 -14.82 15.42 -26.21
CA SER A 208 -15.11 16.79 -25.80
C SER A 208 -16.22 17.37 -26.65
N ILE A 209 -17.22 17.97 -26.02
CA ILE A 209 -18.42 18.52 -26.64
C ILE A 209 -18.48 20.02 -26.32
N GLN A 210 -18.68 20.83 -27.34
CA GLN A 210 -18.79 22.29 -27.24
C GLN A 210 -20.00 22.77 -28.04
N ASN A 211 -20.72 23.76 -27.51
CA ASN A 211 -21.74 24.52 -28.23
C ASN A 211 -21.07 25.70 -28.96
#